data_AF-A0A1H9QSG1-F1
#
_entry.id   AF-A0A1H9QSG1-F1
#
_cell.length_a   1.000
_cell.length_b   1.000
_cell.length_c   1.000
_cell.angle_alpha   90.00
_cell.angle_beta   90.00
_cell.angle_gamma   90.00
#
_symmetry.space_group_name_H-M   'P 1'
#
loop_
_entity.id
_entity.type
_entity.pdbx_description
1 polymer ?
#
loop_
_entity_poly.entity_id
_entity_poly.type
_entity_poly.pdbx_seq_one_letter_code
_entity_poly.pdbx_strand_id
1 'polypeptide(L)'
;MELAIATDEQALKLLRLTGSAELVENRNAELAALRALLDAPYVNQHAGHDMPGMPTDAEIQLASTSQDALRQFVRAHLTESLEVVRSARTAITHPPTAEVVRLMERHRTAELAAG
;
A
#
# COMPACT_ATOMS: atom_id res chain seq x y z
N MET A 1 -9.48 3.85 -15.59
CA MET A 1 -9.04 4.39 -14.28
C MET A 1 -7.81 3.60 -13.90
N GLU A 2 -6.63 4.21 -13.95
CA GLU A 2 -5.40 3.58 -13.46
C GLU A 2 -5.44 3.62 -11.94
N LEU A 3 -5.24 2.47 -11.30
CA LEU A 3 -4.96 2.46 -9.87
C LEU A 3 -3.56 3.07 -9.70
N ALA A 4 -3.50 4.28 -9.17
CA ALA A 4 -2.27 4.97 -8.77
C ALA A 4 -1.66 4.31 -7.52
N ILE A 5 -1.50 2.98 -7.56
CA ILE A 5 -0.81 2.23 -6.53
C ILE A 5 0.58 2.01 -7.07
N ALA A 6 1.55 2.79 -6.60
CA ALA A 6 2.95 2.48 -6.81
C ALA A 6 3.18 1.05 -6.31
N THR A 7 3.51 0.13 -7.23
CA THR A 7 3.89 -1.24 -6.85
C THR A 7 5.33 -1.32 -6.37
N ASP A 8 6.03 -0.17 -6.30
CA ASP A 8 7.38 -0.08 -5.82
C ASP A 8 7.49 -0.64 -4.41
N GLU A 9 8.62 -1.30 -4.17
CA GLU A 9 8.85 -2.09 -2.97
C GLU A 9 8.93 -1.26 -1.68
N GLN A 10 8.85 0.07 -1.74
CA GLN A 10 8.97 0.96 -0.57
C GLN A 10 7.96 0.64 0.54
N ALA A 11 6.69 0.43 0.18
CA ALA A 11 5.68 0.00 1.14
C ALA A 11 6.06 -1.34 1.81
N LEU A 12 6.51 -2.33 1.02
CA LEU A 12 6.96 -3.62 1.55
C LEU A 12 8.23 -3.49 2.40
N LYS A 13 9.18 -2.63 2.03
CA LYS A 13 10.39 -2.34 2.80
C LYS A 13 10.02 -1.80 4.18
N LEU A 14 9.13 -0.80 4.24
CA LEU A 14 8.64 -0.24 5.50
C LEU A 14 7.89 -1.30 6.33
N LEU A 15 6.94 -2.03 5.73
CA LEU A 15 6.14 -3.03 6.46
C LEU A 15 7.01 -4.18 7.00
N ARG A 16 8.07 -4.58 6.31
CA ARG A 16 9.02 -5.58 6.81
C ARG A 16 9.74 -5.14 8.10
N LEU A 17 10.00 -3.84 8.28
CA LEU A 17 10.63 -3.32 9.49
C LEU A 17 9.74 -3.51 10.74
N THR A 18 8.43 -3.68 10.57
CA THR A 18 7.50 -3.95 11.69
C THR A 18 7.67 -5.33 12.30
N GLY A 19 8.25 -6.29 11.56
CA GLY A 19 8.26 -7.71 11.94
C GLY A 19 6.89 -8.39 11.88
N SER A 20 5.82 -7.70 11.46
CA SER A 20 4.50 -8.29 11.30
C SER A 20 4.40 -9.10 10.01
N ALA A 21 4.36 -10.43 10.15
CA ALA A 21 4.15 -11.33 9.03
C ALA A 21 2.81 -11.05 8.32
N GLU A 22 1.76 -10.76 9.08
CA GLU A 22 0.42 -10.49 8.56
C GLU A 22 0.39 -9.26 7.63
N LEU A 23 1.03 -8.15 8.02
CA LEU A 23 1.11 -6.94 7.17
C LEU A 23 1.80 -7.23 5.84
N VAL A 24 2.88 -8.01 5.87
CA VAL A 24 3.65 -8.36 4.69
C VAL A 24 2.86 -9.34 3.79
N GLU A 25 2.19 -10.33 4.36
CA GLU A 25 1.36 -11.29 3.65
C GLU A 25 0.17 -10.62 2.97
N ASN A 26 -0.57 -9.77 3.69
CA ASN A 26 -1.68 -8.99 3.16
C ASN A 26 -1.22 -8.15 1.96
N ARG A 27 -0.10 -7.42 2.10
CA ARG A 27 0.42 -6.59 1.01
C ARG A 27 0.84 -7.42 -0.21
N ASN A 28 1.46 -8.59 0.00
CA ASN A 28 1.83 -9.47 -1.11
C ASN A 28 0.60 -10.04 -1.82
N ALA A 29 -0.44 -10.43 -1.07
CA ALA A 29 -1.69 -10.92 -1.64
C ALA A 29 -2.39 -9.84 -2.50
N GLU A 30 -2.42 -8.60 -2.02
CA GLU A 30 -2.93 -7.45 -2.78
C GLU A 30 -2.14 -7.23 -4.07
N LEU A 31 -0.80 -7.23 -4.00
CA LEU A 31 0.05 -7.05 -5.17
C LEU A 31 -0.14 -8.17 -6.20
N ALA A 32 -0.28 -9.42 -5.75
CA ALA A 32 -0.58 -10.54 -6.63
C ALA A 32 -1.93 -10.36 -7.34
N ALA A 33 -2.97 -9.96 -6.61
CA ALA A 33 -4.29 -9.71 -7.17
C ALA A 33 -4.28 -8.53 -8.16
N LEU A 34 -3.60 -7.43 -7.83
CA LEU A 34 -3.44 -6.28 -8.73
C LEU A 34 -2.70 -6.65 -10.01
N ARG A 35 -1.61 -7.41 -9.92
CA ARG A 35 -0.84 -7.85 -11.08
C ARG A 35 -1.64 -8.77 -12.01
N ALA A 36 -2.50 -9.62 -11.44
CA ALA A 36 -3.38 -10.49 -12.23
C ALA A 36 -4.44 -9.73 -13.05
N LEU A 37 -4.69 -8.45 -12.76
CA LEU A 37 -5.62 -7.60 -13.50
C LEU A 37 -4.99 -6.85 -14.67
N LEU A 38 -3.68 -6.98 -14.89
CA LEU A 38 -2.97 -6.24 -15.93
C LEU A 38 -2.99 -6.99 -17.26
N ASP A 39 -3.42 -6.32 -18.32
CA ASP A 39 -3.39 -6.84 -19.70
C ASP A 39 -2.04 -6.62 -20.39
N ALA A 40 -1.15 -5.85 -19.76
CA ALA A 40 0.20 -5.53 -20.23
C ALA A 40 1.15 -5.36 -19.04
N PRO A 41 2.48 -5.40 -19.22
CA PRO A 41 3.42 -5.15 -18.14
C PRO A 41 3.14 -3.80 -17.44
N TYR A 42 3.19 -3.80 -16.10
CA TYR A 42 3.06 -2.58 -15.32
C TYR A 42 4.21 -1.61 -15.62
N VAL A 43 3.87 -0.34 -15.85
CA VAL A 43 4.82 0.76 -15.96
C VAL A 43 4.53 1.72 -14.81
N ASN A 44 5.51 1.92 -13.94
CA ASN A 44 5.38 2.91 -12.87
C ASN A 44 5.61 4.32 -13.43
N GLN A 45 4.52 5.03 -13.73
CA GLN A 45 4.56 6.43 -14.20
C GLN A 45 5.02 7.43 -13.12
N HIS A 46 5.13 6.97 -11.87
CA HIS A 46 5.54 7.78 -10.72
C HIS A 46 6.92 7.39 -10.21
N ALA A 47 7.69 6.59 -10.96
CA ALA A 47 9.03 6.19 -10.56
C ALA A 47 9.93 7.42 -10.35
N GLY A 48 10.57 7.50 -9.18
CA GLY A 48 11.42 8.63 -8.81
C GLY A 48 10.67 9.87 -8.28
N HIS A 49 9.36 9.77 -8.07
CA HIS A 49 8.55 10.82 -7.44
C HIS A 49 8.03 10.36 -6.07
N ASP A 50 8.12 11.25 -5.09
CA ASP A 50 7.52 11.02 -3.77
C ASP A 50 6.00 11.10 -3.89
N MET A 51 5.33 9.96 -3.65
CA MET A 51 3.88 9.86 -3.68
C MET A 51 3.33 10.01 -2.26
N PRO A 52 2.22 10.74 -2.06
CA PRO A 52 1.54 10.80 -0.77
C PRO A 52 1.32 9.39 -0.21
N GLY A 53 1.68 9.21 1.07
CA GLY A 53 1.55 7.92 1.76
C GLY A 53 2.57 6.86 1.39
N MET A 54 3.45 7.07 0.41
CA MET A 54 4.57 6.17 0.15
C MET A 54 5.81 6.64 0.92
N PRO A 55 6.46 5.76 1.70
CA PRO A 55 7.62 6.17 2.47
C PRO A 55 8.83 6.34 1.57
N THR A 56 9.50 7.48 1.69
CA THR A 56 10.78 7.74 1.02
C THR A 56 11.90 6.85 1.57
N ASP A 57 12.99 6.71 0.83
CA ASP A 57 14.15 5.94 1.29
C ASP A 57 14.76 6.52 2.60
N ALA A 58 14.72 7.85 2.76
CA ALA A 58 15.18 8.52 3.97
C ALA A 58 14.28 8.21 5.18
N GLU A 59 12.95 8.18 4.98
CA GLU A 59 11.99 7.80 6.01
C GLU A 59 12.12 6.33 6.39
N ILE A 60 12.35 5.43 5.43
CA ILE A 60 12.63 4.01 5.68
C ILE A 60 13.93 3.86 6.50
N GLN A 61 14.98 4.60 6.15
CA GLN A 61 16.23 4.58 6.92
C GLN A 61 16.01 5.05 8.36
N LEU A 62 15.25 6.13 8.57
CA LEU A 62 14.91 6.59 9.91
C LEU A 62 14.07 5.55 10.67
N ALA A 63 13.05 4.96 10.03
CA ALA A 63 12.23 3.90 10.61
C ALA A 63 13.03 2.69 11.07
N SER A 64 14.14 2.36 10.37
CA SER A 64 15.00 1.24 10.73
C SER A 64 15.78 1.43 12.04
N THR A 65 15.88 2.67 12.53
CA THR A 65 16.65 3.02 13.73
C THR A 65 15.79 3.65 14.84
N SER A 66 14.53 4.00 14.55
CA SER A 66 13.60 4.61 15.48
C SER A 66 12.23 3.93 15.45
N GLN A 67 11.85 3.32 16.56
CA GLN A 67 10.54 2.65 16.69
C GLN A 67 9.37 3.64 16.62
N ASP A 68 9.55 4.87 17.12
CA ASP A 68 8.54 5.92 17.01
C ASP A 68 8.33 6.35 15.56
N ALA A 69 9.43 6.56 14.82
CA ALA A 69 9.36 6.88 13.41
C ALA A 69 8.71 5.75 12.61
N LEU A 70 9.07 4.49 12.90
CA LEU A 70 8.44 3.32 12.28
C LEU A 70 6.92 3.31 12.49
N ARG A 71 6.45 3.48 13.73
CA ARG A 71 5.01 3.55 14.04
C ARG A 71 4.32 4.69 13.28
N GLN A 72 4.93 5.87 13.27
CA GLN A 72 4.38 7.03 12.58
C GLN A 72 4.26 6.80 11.08
N PHE A 73 5.32 6.34 10.41
CA PHE A 73 5.32 6.16 8.97
C PHE A 73 4.43 5.00 8.53
N VAL A 74 4.37 3.91 9.29
CA VAL A 74 3.42 2.80 9.01
C VAL A 74 1.99 3.30 9.12
N ARG A 75 1.65 4.03 10.19
CA ARG A 75 0.31 4.58 10.35
C ARG A 75 -0.05 5.57 9.23
N ALA A 76 0.89 6.46 8.85
CA ALA A 76 0.70 7.40 7.76
C ALA A 76 0.46 6.68 6.43
N HIS A 77 1.29 5.68 6.10
CA HIS A 77 1.14 4.85 4.90
C HIS A 77 -0.22 4.15 4.84
N LEU A 78 -0.63 3.48 5.92
CA LEU A 78 -1.89 2.75 5.97
C LEU A 78 -3.10 3.69 5.88
N THR A 79 -3.02 4.86 6.50
CA THR A 79 -4.09 5.87 6.48
C THR A 79 -4.30 6.41 5.07
N GLU A 80 -3.23 6.89 4.41
CA GLU A 80 -3.32 7.39 3.04
C GLU A 80 -3.77 6.28 2.08
N SER A 81 -3.24 5.07 2.23
CA SER A 81 -3.66 3.91 1.42
C SER A 81 -5.15 3.63 1.56
N LEU A 82 -5.73 3.80 2.75
CA LEU A 82 -7.17 3.61 2.95
C LEU A 82 -7.99 4.72 2.28
N GLU A 83 -7.51 5.96 2.32
CA GLU A 83 -8.16 7.09 1.64
C GLU A 83 -8.19 6.89 0.12
N VAL A 84 -7.05 6.51 -0.47
CA VAL A 84 -6.96 6.19 -1.90
C VAL A 84 -7.91 5.04 -2.27
N VAL A 85 -7.96 3.98 -1.48
CA VAL A 85 -8.85 2.83 -1.70
C VAL A 85 -10.33 3.22 -1.62
N ARG A 86 -10.71 4.06 -0.64
CA ARG A 86 -12.08 4.56 -0.51
C ARG A 86 -12.48 5.45 -1.68
N SER A 87 -11.58 6.31 -2.15
CA SER A 87 -11.77 7.11 -3.34
C SER A 87 -11.91 6.23 -4.59
N ALA A 88 -11.05 5.23 -4.74
CA ALA A 88 -11.10 4.28 -5.85
C ALA A 88 -12.44 3.51 -5.88
N ARG A 89 -12.96 3.10 -4.72
CA ARG A 89 -14.22 2.37 -4.60
C ARG A 89 -15.41 3.09 -5.22
N THR A 90 -15.45 4.43 -5.17
CA THR A 90 -16.57 5.20 -5.74
C THR A 90 -16.44 5.38 -7.26
N ALA A 91 -15.25 5.20 -7.81
CA ALA A 91 -14.94 5.44 -9.22
C ALA A 91 -14.82 4.17 -10.07
N ILE A 92 -14.55 3.00 -9.46
CA ILE A 92 -14.35 1.74 -10.18
C ILE A 92 -15.67 1.11 -10.60
N THR A 93 -15.76 0.77 -11.89
CA THR A 93 -16.90 0.05 -12.48
C THR A 93 -16.53 -1.37 -12.94
N HIS A 94 -15.24 -1.69 -13.08
CA HIS A 94 -14.76 -3.02 -13.47
C HIS A 94 -14.87 -4.00 -12.29
N PRO A 95 -15.71 -5.06 -12.36
CA PRO A 95 -16.00 -5.90 -11.19
C PRO A 95 -14.78 -6.59 -10.58
N PRO A 96 -13.86 -7.21 -11.36
CA PRO A 96 -12.63 -7.78 -10.80
C PRO A 96 -11.76 -6.75 -10.04
N THR A 97 -11.70 -5.51 -10.52
CA THR A 97 -10.97 -4.44 -9.82
C THR A 97 -11.68 -4.02 -8.54
N ALA A 98 -13.01 -3.98 -8.54
CA ALA A 98 -13.79 -3.67 -7.35
C ALA A 98 -13.57 -4.71 -6.23
N GLU A 99 -13.42 -6.00 -6.58
CA GLU A 99 -13.07 -7.05 -5.62
C GLU A 99 -11.74 -6.79 -4.91
N VAL A 100 -10.71 -6.42 -5.67
CA VAL A 100 -9.37 -6.12 -5.12
C VAL A 100 -9.43 -4.88 -4.24
N VAL A 101 -10.18 -3.84 -4.63
CA VAL A 101 -10.38 -2.65 -3.78
C VAL A 101 -11.08 -2.99 -2.47
N ARG A 102 -12.11 -3.85 -2.49
CA ARG A 102 -12.76 -4.30 -1.26
C ARG A 102 -11.83 -5.14 -0.37
N LEU A 103 -10.94 -5.93 -0.96
CA LEU A 103 -9.89 -6.66 -0.22
C LEU A 103 -8.95 -5.69 0.50
N MET A 104 -8.40 -4.72 -0.24
CA MET A 104 -7.49 -3.72 0.30
C MET A 104 -8.16 -2.87 1.41
N GLU A 105 -9.44 -2.50 1.23
CA GLU A 105 -10.18 -1.73 2.24
C GLU A 105 -10.31 -2.51 3.56
N ARG A 106 -10.61 -3.81 3.48
CA ARG A 106 -10.68 -4.68 4.67
C ARG A 106 -9.34 -4.80 5.38
N HIS A 107 -8.27 -5.05 4.64
CA HIS A 107 -6.92 -5.14 5.20
C HIS A 107 -6.56 -3.84 5.93
N ARG A 108 -6.61 -2.69 5.24
CA ARG A 108 -6.22 -1.40 5.85
C ARG A 108 -7.06 -1.03 7.07
N THR A 109 -8.35 -1.34 7.05
CA THR A 109 -9.23 -1.11 8.21
C THR A 109 -8.83 -1.96 9.41
N ALA A 110 -8.53 -3.25 9.20
CA ALA A 110 -8.10 -4.14 10.27
C ALA A 110 -6.71 -3.76 10.81
N GLU A 111 -5.78 -3.44 9.92
CA GLU A 111 -4.40 -3.07 10.24
C GLU A 111 -4.33 -1.77 11.06
N LEU A 112 -5.16 -0.78 10.72
CA LEU A 112 -5.27 0.47 11.49
C LEU A 112 -6.00 0.31 12.83
N ALA A 113 -6.83 -0.72 12.99
CA ALA A 113 -7.51 -1.02 14.25
C ALA A 113 -6.62 -1.81 15.23
N ALA A 114 -5.66 -2.57 14.70
CA ALA A 114 -4.70 -3.35 15.48
C ALA A 114 -3.52 -2.50 16.02
N GLY A 115 -3.39 -1.24 15.58
CA GLY A 115 -2.23 -0.36 15.84
C GLY A 115 -2.55 0.97 16.53
#